data_AF-A0A920GJL9-F1
#
_entry.id   AF-A0A920GJL9-F1
#
_cell.length_a   1.000
_cell.length_b   1.000
_cell.length_c   1.000
_cell.angle_alpha   90.00
_cell.angle_beta   90.00
_cell.angle_gamma   90.00
#
_symmetry.space_group_name_H-M   'P 1'
#
loop_
_entity.id
_entity.type
_entity.pdbx_description
1 polymer ?
#
loop_
_entity_poly.entity_id
_entity_poly.type
_entity_poly.pdbx_seq_one_letter_code
_entity_poly.pdbx_strand_id
1 'polypeptide(L)'
;MGASTSGSTVTNSATQFSTDNTAFVIGNGTGSENRSDALVVKFNGDTTLAGSMTATSFIGDGSQLTNLPLLFSYNSNQAGGIEVANYTTASGSSAFAVGNDNLASGSYSTAMGRGTTASGNKSTAMGAKHNSKWRYFNSYGLFNNSKWKKIYSYG
;
A
#
# COMPACT_ATOMS: atom_id res chain seq x y z
N MET A 1 26.79 -31.52 4.35
CA MET A 1 26.19 -31.45 3.00
C MET A 1 26.79 -30.24 2.31
N GLY A 2 27.70 -30.46 1.36
CA GLY A 2 28.42 -29.40 0.67
C GLY A 2 27.50 -28.76 -0.37
N ALA A 3 27.26 -27.46 -0.26
CA ALA A 3 26.61 -26.70 -1.31
C ALA A 3 27.54 -26.67 -2.53
N SER A 4 27.15 -27.32 -3.62
CA SER A 4 27.82 -27.21 -4.90
C SER A 4 27.64 -25.79 -5.43
N THR A 5 28.66 -24.94 -5.31
CA THR A 5 28.71 -23.65 -6.01
C THR A 5 29.07 -23.92 -7.47
N SER A 6 28.11 -24.40 -8.25
CA SER A 6 28.33 -24.75 -9.65
C SER A 6 27.70 -23.71 -10.57
N GLY A 7 28.57 -22.86 -11.11
CA GLY A 7 28.49 -22.42 -12.50
C GLY A 7 27.80 -21.10 -12.75
N SER A 8 28.57 -20.14 -13.26
CA SER A 8 28.01 -19.26 -14.26
C SER A 8 27.59 -20.14 -15.44
N THR A 9 26.32 -20.06 -15.82
CA THR A 9 25.80 -20.81 -16.97
C THR A 9 25.72 -19.87 -18.16
N VAL A 10 26.15 -20.40 -19.30
CA VAL A 10 26.09 -19.71 -20.58
C VAL A 10 24.77 -20.07 -21.23
N THR A 11 23.89 -19.09 -21.44
CA THR A 11 22.57 -19.34 -22.04
C THR A 11 22.59 -19.32 -23.57
N ASN A 12 23.63 -18.76 -24.23
CA ASN A 12 23.66 -18.64 -25.69
C ASN A 12 25.04 -18.77 -26.37
N SER A 13 26.14 -18.29 -25.78
CA SER A 13 27.50 -18.41 -26.38
C SER A 13 28.60 -18.35 -25.31
N ALA A 14 29.54 -19.30 -25.35
CA ALA A 14 30.59 -19.42 -24.34
C ALA A 14 31.69 -18.35 -24.46
N THR A 15 31.72 -17.64 -25.59
CA THR A 15 32.76 -16.66 -25.91
C THR A 15 32.25 -15.22 -25.93
N GLN A 16 30.93 -15.01 -25.81
CA GLN A 16 30.32 -13.68 -25.79
C GLN A 16 29.68 -13.43 -24.42
N PHE A 17 29.98 -12.27 -23.84
CA PHE A 17 29.31 -11.83 -22.62
C PHE A 17 27.81 -11.65 -22.86
N SER A 18 26.99 -12.20 -21.98
CA SER A 18 25.54 -12.03 -21.96
C SER A 18 25.10 -11.64 -20.56
N THR A 19 24.30 -10.57 -20.44
CA THR A 19 23.74 -10.12 -19.17
C THR A 19 22.69 -11.09 -18.61
N ASP A 20 22.13 -11.95 -19.46
CA ASP A 20 21.17 -12.98 -19.04
C ASP A 20 21.83 -14.23 -18.44
N ASN A 21 23.16 -14.35 -18.56
CA ASN A 21 23.91 -15.42 -17.92
C ASN A 21 23.83 -15.29 -16.39
N THR A 22 23.85 -16.44 -15.71
CA THR A 22 23.96 -16.45 -14.25
C THR A 22 25.37 -16.05 -13.84
N ALA A 23 25.47 -15.10 -12.91
CA ALA A 23 26.72 -14.69 -12.29
C ALA A 23 27.04 -15.56 -11.06
N PHE A 24 26.01 -15.91 -10.29
CA PHE A 24 26.13 -16.71 -9.07
C PHE A 24 24.86 -17.52 -8.83
N VAL A 25 25.02 -18.80 -8.52
CA VAL A 25 23.91 -19.71 -8.25
C VAL A 25 24.22 -20.53 -7.00
N ILE A 26 23.26 -20.62 -6.08
CA ILE A 26 23.27 -21.54 -4.95
C ILE A 26 22.19 -22.57 -5.18
N GLY A 27 22.59 -23.84 -5.31
CA GLY A 27 21.65 -24.96 -5.38
C GLY A 27 21.14 -25.40 -4.00
N ASN A 28 19.90 -25.90 -3.93
CA ASN A 28 19.32 -26.54 -2.74
C ASN A 28 18.79 -27.96 -2.99
N GLY A 29 19.08 -28.52 -4.16
CA GLY A 29 18.74 -29.90 -4.48
C GLY A 29 19.57 -30.92 -3.68
N THR A 30 18.94 -32.04 -3.30
CA THR A 30 19.58 -33.10 -2.49
C THR A 30 20.16 -34.26 -3.30
N GLY A 31 19.98 -34.27 -4.62
CA GLY A 31 20.47 -35.33 -5.51
C GLY A 31 20.51 -34.89 -6.98
N SER A 32 21.13 -35.71 -7.84
CA SER A 32 21.32 -35.42 -9.27
C SER A 32 20.02 -35.20 -10.04
N GLU A 33 18.93 -35.84 -9.62
CA GLU A 33 17.61 -35.74 -10.26
C GLU A 33 16.72 -34.65 -9.65
N ASN A 34 17.07 -34.13 -8.47
CA ASN A 34 16.30 -33.12 -7.75
C ASN A 34 17.12 -31.84 -7.56
N ARG A 35 17.93 -31.48 -8.56
CA ARG A 35 18.71 -30.23 -8.55
C ARG A 35 17.77 -29.05 -8.75
N SER A 36 17.83 -28.11 -7.83
CA SER A 36 17.10 -26.84 -7.88
C SER A 36 17.99 -25.71 -7.41
N ASP A 37 17.66 -24.49 -7.84
CA ASP A 37 18.37 -23.29 -7.44
C ASP A 37 17.58 -22.55 -6.35
N ALA A 38 18.21 -22.36 -5.20
CA ALA A 38 17.64 -21.55 -4.12
C ALA A 38 17.82 -20.07 -4.37
N LEU A 39 18.99 -19.67 -4.84
CA LEU A 39 19.36 -18.28 -5.14
C LEU A 39 20.04 -18.22 -6.51
N VAL A 40 19.54 -17.36 -7.38
CA VAL A 40 20.13 -17.07 -8.69
C VAL A 40 20.38 -15.57 -8.78
N VAL A 41 21.61 -15.18 -9.12
CA VAL A 41 21.99 -13.80 -9.44
C VAL A 41 22.49 -13.79 -10.88
N LYS A 42 21.95 -12.89 -11.71
CA LYS A 42 22.34 -12.71 -13.11
C LYS A 42 23.24 -11.48 -13.28
N PHE A 43 23.94 -11.41 -14.41
CA PHE A 43 24.77 -10.24 -14.75
C PHE A 43 23.95 -8.98 -15.09
N ASN A 44 22.66 -9.11 -15.40
CA ASN A 44 21.74 -7.99 -15.59
C ASN A 44 21.30 -7.32 -14.27
N GLY A 45 21.65 -7.90 -13.12
CA GLY A 45 21.29 -7.40 -11.79
C GLY A 45 20.07 -8.09 -11.15
N ASP A 46 19.35 -8.93 -11.90
CA ASP A 46 18.21 -9.67 -11.36
C ASP A 46 18.68 -10.72 -10.35
N THR A 47 17.95 -10.81 -9.25
CA THR A 47 18.13 -11.84 -8.22
C THR A 47 16.81 -12.56 -7.96
N THR A 48 16.82 -13.89 -8.03
CA THR A 48 15.65 -14.74 -7.75
C THR A 48 15.92 -15.62 -6.53
N LEU A 49 14.95 -15.67 -5.61
CA LEU A 49 14.95 -16.57 -4.45
C LEU A 49 13.74 -17.50 -4.56
N ALA A 50 13.96 -18.82 -4.53
CA ALA A 50 12.87 -19.80 -4.65
C ALA A 50 12.03 -19.94 -3.35
N GLY A 51 12.43 -19.28 -2.26
CA GLY A 51 11.78 -19.33 -0.95
C GLY A 51 11.58 -17.96 -0.32
N SER A 52 11.33 -17.94 0.99
CA SER A 52 11.16 -16.70 1.75
C SER A 52 12.49 -16.01 2.06
N MET A 53 12.52 -14.68 1.97
CA MET A 53 13.64 -13.86 2.44
C MET A 53 13.33 -13.30 3.84
N THR A 54 14.26 -13.48 4.78
CA THR A 54 14.25 -12.80 6.09
C THR A 54 15.40 -11.79 6.10
N ALA A 55 15.08 -10.51 6.25
CA ALA A 55 16.06 -9.43 6.31
C ALA A 55 15.74 -8.49 7.48
N THR A 56 16.78 -7.90 8.07
CA THR A 56 16.62 -6.87 9.10
C THR A 56 16.20 -5.52 8.51
N SER A 57 16.52 -5.27 7.23
CA SER A 57 16.11 -4.08 6.49
C SER A 57 16.16 -4.34 4.99
N PHE A 58 15.30 -3.65 4.24
CA PHE A 58 15.39 -3.49 2.79
C PHE A 58 15.74 -2.02 2.50
N ILE A 59 16.85 -1.78 1.82
CA ILE A 59 17.26 -0.44 1.40
C ILE A 59 16.89 -0.28 -0.08
N GLY A 60 15.92 0.57 -0.35
CA GLY A 60 15.36 0.83 -1.68
C GLY A 60 14.13 1.73 -1.58
N ASP A 61 13.47 2.01 -2.71
CA ASP A 61 12.22 2.79 -2.75
C ASP A 61 10.97 1.94 -2.46
N GLY A 62 11.12 0.62 -2.37
CA GLY A 62 10.05 -0.34 -2.07
C GLY A 62 8.95 -0.41 -3.13
N SER A 63 9.09 0.30 -4.26
CA SER A 63 8.02 0.56 -5.24
C SER A 63 7.57 -0.69 -6.01
N GLN A 64 8.36 -1.77 -5.96
CA GLN A 64 8.13 -3.02 -6.68
C GLN A 64 7.88 -4.23 -5.75
N LEU A 65 7.70 -4.01 -4.45
CA LEU A 65 7.23 -5.05 -3.54
C LEU A 65 5.73 -5.25 -3.76
N THR A 66 5.34 -6.37 -4.38
CA THR A 66 3.94 -6.74 -4.64
C THR A 66 3.46 -7.82 -3.67
N ASN A 67 2.14 -8.05 -3.62
CA ASN A 67 1.53 -9.12 -2.80
C ASN A 67 1.82 -9.00 -1.29
N LEU A 68 2.01 -7.77 -0.81
CA LEU A 68 2.06 -7.47 0.62
C LEU A 68 0.62 -7.49 1.18
N PRO A 69 0.36 -8.12 2.33
CA PRO A 69 -0.92 -8.01 3.01
C PRO A 69 -1.12 -6.53 3.46
N LEU A 70 -1.98 -5.79 2.75
CA LEU A 70 -2.06 -4.32 2.81
C LEU A 70 -2.74 -3.72 4.06
N LEU A 71 -2.32 -2.50 4.41
CA LEU A 71 -3.21 -1.42 4.94
C LEU A 71 -3.06 -0.08 4.19
N PHE A 72 -1.92 0.15 3.54
CA PHE A 72 -1.68 1.28 2.64
C PHE A 72 -0.92 0.73 1.43
N SER A 73 -1.59 0.48 0.29
CA SER A 73 -0.86 0.12 -0.93
C SER A 73 -0.35 1.38 -1.58
N TYR A 74 0.93 1.42 -1.91
CA TYR A 74 1.41 2.32 -2.96
C TYR A 74 1.05 1.66 -4.29
N ASN A 75 0.28 2.36 -5.11
CA ASN A 75 -0.17 1.89 -6.42
C ASN A 75 1.02 1.39 -7.27
N SER A 76 1.06 0.08 -7.57
CA SER A 76 2.10 -0.55 -8.40
C SER A 76 1.85 -0.41 -9.91
N ASN A 77 0.82 0.33 -10.33
CA ASN A 77 0.48 0.62 -11.73
C ASN A 77 0.88 2.05 -12.14
N GLN A 78 2.10 2.49 -11.77
CA GLN A 78 2.70 3.78 -12.15
C GLN A 78 2.14 5.05 -11.49
N ALA A 79 1.27 4.97 -10.48
CA ALA A 79 0.67 6.16 -9.84
C ALA A 79 0.82 6.17 -8.31
N GLY A 80 2.04 6.33 -7.79
CA GLY A 80 2.44 6.17 -6.37
C GLY A 80 1.62 6.86 -5.26
N GLY A 81 0.37 6.42 -5.02
CA GLY A 81 -0.53 6.89 -3.95
C GLY A 81 -1.09 5.74 -3.09
N ILE A 82 -1.69 6.09 -1.94
CA ILE A 82 -2.34 5.19 -0.96
C ILE A 82 -3.70 4.68 -1.47
N GLU A 83 -3.86 3.38 -1.70
CA GLU A 83 -5.17 2.77 -1.99
C GLU A 83 -5.87 2.26 -0.72
N VAL A 84 -7.12 2.70 -0.51
CA VAL A 84 -8.06 2.14 0.45
C VAL A 84 -9.33 1.80 -0.32
N ALA A 85 -9.77 0.54 -0.28
CA ALA A 85 -10.91 0.12 -1.08
C ALA A 85 -12.20 0.88 -0.70
N ASN A 86 -12.75 1.61 -1.69
CA ASN A 86 -14.14 2.05 -1.92
C ASN A 86 -14.56 3.55 -1.70
N TYR A 87 -15.29 4.11 -2.68
CA TYR A 87 -16.25 5.26 -2.68
C TYR A 87 -15.97 6.62 -1.97
N THR A 88 -14.75 7.03 -1.61
CA THR A 88 -14.53 8.37 -0.98
C THR A 88 -14.45 9.56 -1.96
N THR A 89 -15.00 10.72 -1.57
CA THR A 89 -15.13 11.96 -2.36
C THR A 89 -14.66 13.18 -1.53
N ALA A 90 -13.89 14.11 -2.09
CA ALA A 90 -13.56 15.41 -1.49
C ALA A 90 -13.87 16.53 -2.50
N SER A 91 -15.05 17.18 -2.38
CA SER A 91 -15.57 18.17 -3.33
C SER A 91 -15.47 19.65 -2.90
N GLY A 92 -14.96 19.94 -1.70
CA GLY A 92 -14.76 21.33 -1.24
C GLY A 92 -13.37 21.90 -1.56
N SER A 93 -13.25 23.23 -1.70
CA SER A 93 -11.97 23.91 -2.01
C SER A 93 -10.89 23.67 -0.94
N SER A 94 -9.81 22.93 -1.22
CA SER A 94 -8.77 22.47 -0.28
C SER A 94 -9.21 21.38 0.71
N ALA A 95 -10.08 20.46 0.26
CA ALA A 95 -10.57 19.36 1.09
C ALA A 95 -9.71 18.07 1.03
N PHE A 96 -9.74 17.22 2.07
CA PHE A 96 -8.99 15.96 2.21
C PHE A 96 -9.91 14.79 2.56
N ALA A 97 -10.02 13.75 1.71
CA ALA A 97 -10.80 12.56 2.03
C ALA A 97 -10.07 11.24 1.77
N VAL A 98 -10.09 10.34 2.76
CA VAL A 98 -9.43 9.03 2.72
C VAL A 98 -10.20 8.02 3.58
N GLY A 99 -10.29 6.75 3.13
CA GLY A 99 -11.12 5.72 3.78
C GLY A 99 -12.10 5.04 2.80
N ASN A 100 -13.36 4.82 3.21
CA ASN A 100 -14.38 4.09 2.44
C ASN A 100 -15.69 4.92 2.30
N ASP A 101 -16.15 5.37 1.13
CA ASP A 101 -17.47 6.06 1.00
C ASP A 101 -17.61 7.45 1.65
N ASN A 102 -16.55 8.23 1.85
CA ASN A 102 -16.61 9.59 2.47
C ASN A 102 -16.96 10.74 1.49
N LEU A 103 -17.27 11.94 1.99
CA LEU A 103 -17.60 13.15 1.21
C LEU A 103 -17.11 14.46 1.90
N ALA A 104 -15.94 15.00 1.59
CA ALA A 104 -15.47 16.31 2.09
C ALA A 104 -15.91 17.46 1.16
N SER A 105 -17.09 18.05 1.33
CA SER A 105 -17.67 19.03 0.38
C SER A 105 -17.54 20.51 0.73
N GLY A 106 -17.07 20.89 1.92
CA GLY A 106 -16.84 22.29 2.29
C GLY A 106 -15.41 22.79 2.02
N SER A 107 -15.18 24.10 1.80
CA SER A 107 -13.81 24.59 1.55
C SER A 107 -12.90 24.41 2.77
N TYR A 108 -11.71 23.83 2.63
CA TYR A 108 -10.73 23.44 3.67
C TYR A 108 -11.21 22.29 4.56
N SER A 109 -12.05 21.41 4.02
CA SER A 109 -12.68 20.35 4.81
C SER A 109 -11.93 19.03 4.82
N THR A 110 -12.07 18.20 5.85
CA THR A 110 -11.41 16.89 5.90
C THR A 110 -12.42 15.78 6.18
N ALA A 111 -12.71 14.89 5.22
CA ALA A 111 -13.59 13.74 5.38
C ALA A 111 -12.86 12.39 5.40
N MET A 112 -12.57 11.89 6.59
CA MET A 112 -11.80 10.65 6.78
C MET A 112 -12.62 9.58 7.52
N GLY A 113 -12.51 8.31 7.14
CA GLY A 113 -13.25 7.21 7.77
C GLY A 113 -14.16 6.43 6.81
N ARG A 114 -15.42 6.13 7.16
CA ARG A 114 -16.35 5.42 6.25
C ARG A 114 -17.73 6.05 6.09
N GLY A 115 -18.15 6.55 4.92
CA GLY A 115 -19.47 7.17 4.80
C GLY A 115 -19.58 8.57 5.40
N THR A 116 -18.48 9.27 5.72
CA THR A 116 -18.51 10.58 6.39
C THR A 116 -18.83 11.72 5.43
N THR A 117 -19.30 12.87 5.93
CA THR A 117 -19.53 14.04 5.08
C THR A 117 -19.11 15.35 5.77
N ALA A 118 -18.06 16.01 5.28
CA ALA A 118 -17.54 17.29 5.78
C ALA A 118 -17.99 18.45 4.88
N SER A 119 -19.20 18.97 5.06
CA SER A 119 -19.82 19.93 4.12
C SER A 119 -19.65 21.42 4.46
N GLY A 120 -19.13 21.76 5.65
CA GLY A 120 -18.91 23.15 6.07
C GLY A 120 -17.53 23.71 5.67
N ASN A 121 -17.41 25.04 5.55
CA ASN A 121 -16.11 25.70 5.39
C ASN A 121 -15.21 25.42 6.62
N LYS A 122 -13.99 24.92 6.39
CA LYS A 122 -12.99 24.44 7.35
C LYS A 122 -13.50 23.30 8.25
N SER A 123 -14.52 22.57 7.77
CA SER A 123 -15.12 21.49 8.56
C SER A 123 -14.33 20.19 8.43
N THR A 124 -14.16 19.49 9.53
CA THR A 124 -13.52 18.16 9.51
C THR A 124 -14.57 17.15 9.90
N ALA A 125 -14.99 16.28 8.99
CA ALA A 125 -15.86 15.14 9.26
C ALA A 125 -15.11 13.82 9.31
N MET A 126 -14.96 13.32 10.52
CA MET A 126 -14.28 12.06 10.75
C MET A 126 -15.24 11.10 11.45
N GLY A 127 -15.16 9.81 11.12
CA GLY A 127 -16.03 8.78 11.70
C GLY A 127 -16.55 7.77 10.69
N ALA A 128 -17.66 7.08 10.98
CA ALA A 128 -18.28 6.15 10.05
C ALA A 128 -19.83 6.21 10.08
N LYS A 129 -20.49 6.16 8.91
CA LYS A 129 -21.93 5.99 8.76
C LYS A 129 -22.32 4.59 9.23
N HIS A 130 -23.16 4.51 10.27
CA HIS A 130 -23.40 3.26 11.00
C HIS A 130 -24.22 2.22 10.24
N ASN A 131 -23.81 0.95 10.36
CA ASN A 131 -24.63 -0.27 10.26
C ASN A 131 -24.22 -1.29 11.35
N SER A 132 -24.16 -0.91 12.62
CA SER A 132 -23.84 -1.84 13.70
C SER A 132 -24.55 -1.49 14.99
N LYS A 133 -25.06 -2.52 15.69
CA LYS A 133 -26.08 -2.49 16.75
C LYS A 133 -25.66 -1.83 18.09
N TRP A 134 -24.53 -1.13 18.18
CA TRP A 134 -24.02 -0.59 19.46
C TRP A 134 -24.10 0.94 19.53
N ARG A 135 -24.84 1.41 20.54
CA ARG A 135 -25.32 2.79 20.76
C ARG A 135 -24.28 3.77 21.36
N TYR A 136 -22.99 3.75 20.98
CA TYR A 136 -22.00 4.64 21.62
C TYR A 136 -20.83 5.14 20.73
N PHE A 137 -21.08 5.62 19.51
CA PHE A 137 -20.09 6.44 18.80
C PHE A 137 -20.70 7.68 18.15
N ASN A 138 -20.25 8.85 18.61
CA ASN A 138 -20.59 10.16 18.06
C ASN A 138 -19.73 10.43 16.82
N SER A 139 -20.35 10.79 15.70
CA SER A 139 -19.63 11.38 14.57
C SER A 139 -19.09 12.75 14.99
N TYR A 140 -17.77 12.87 15.10
CA TYR A 140 -17.14 14.19 15.27
C TYR A 140 -16.88 14.74 13.88
N GLY A 141 -17.91 15.41 13.36
CA GLY A 141 -17.88 15.95 12.01
C GLY A 141 -18.74 17.16 11.70
N LEU A 142 -19.51 17.64 12.68
CA LEU A 142 -20.29 18.87 12.58
C LEU A 142 -19.63 19.97 13.43
N PHE A 143 -18.43 20.39 13.07
CA PHE A 143 -17.96 21.71 13.49
C PHE A 143 -18.51 22.75 12.51
N ASN A 144 -19.78 23.07 12.67
CA ASN A 144 -20.27 24.40 12.31
C ASN A 144 -20.59 25.09 13.64
N ASN A 145 -19.56 25.47 14.38
CA ASN A 145 -19.74 26.40 15.48
C ASN A 145 -19.00 27.69 15.19
N SER A 146 -19.74 28.62 14.62
CA SER A 146 -19.66 30.01 15.06
C SER A 146 -21.07 30.60 15.18
N LYS A 147 -21.74 30.22 16.31
CA LYS A 147 -22.82 30.95 17.03
C LYS A 147 -24.20 30.95 16.32
N TRP A 148 -25.36 30.73 16.96
CA TRP A 148 -25.92 31.35 18.16
C TRP A 148 -27.03 30.51 18.82
N LYS A 149 -27.17 30.69 20.15
CA LYS A 149 -28.25 30.20 21.04
C LYS A 149 -29.65 30.34 20.43
N LYS A 150 -30.46 29.27 20.48
CA LYS A 150 -31.93 29.38 20.45
C LYS A 150 -32.39 30.09 21.73
N ILE A 151 -32.89 31.32 21.62
CA ILE A 151 -33.72 31.93 22.65
C ILE A 151 -35.16 31.64 22.23
N TYR A 152 -35.89 30.86 23.03
CA TYR A 152 -37.35 30.80 22.91
C TYR A 152 -37.90 32.10 23.51
N SER A 153 -38.64 32.90 22.75
CA SER A 153 -39.45 34.00 23.28
C SER A 153 -40.87 33.48 23.48
N TYR A 154 -41.34 33.45 24.73
CA TYR A 154 -42.77 33.56 25.00
C TYR A 154 -43.06 35.06 25.20
N GLY A 155 -44.20 35.51 24.67
CA GLY A 155 -44.56 36.93 24.51
C GLY A 155 -44.73 37.70 25.81
#